data_AF-A0A067L898-F1
#
_entry.id   AF-A0A067L898-F1
#
_cell.length_a   1.000
_cell.length_b   1.000
_cell.length_c   1.000
_cell.angle_alpha   90.00
_cell.angle_beta   90.00
_cell.angle_gamma   90.00
#
_symmetry.space_group_name_H-M   'P 1'
#
loop_
_entity.id
_entity.type
_entity.pdbx_description
1 polymer ?
#
loop_
_entity_poly.entity_id
_entity_poly.type
_entity_poly.pdbx_seq_one_letter_code
_entity_poly.pdbx_strand_id
1 'polypeptide(L)'
;MLHIWLIEKVADSYRVVGARDDSSEDEEAEDVGDANMQEGNPTPFVPSSGAGTFGAGPSFQGTSNMSNDEVLAQIMSQLAMFDTRLNGMESMIADRFQSIEIMHRSLDSRMDTLQGQLHTVIQLLQPHPLPPPES
;
A
#
# COMPACT_ATOMS: atom_id res chain seq x y z
N MET A 1 9.90 3.24 -22.98
CA MET A 1 9.10 4.38 -22.48
C MET A 1 9.41 4.48 -20.99
N LEU A 2 9.99 5.58 -20.53
CA LEU A 2 10.36 5.79 -19.11
C LEU A 2 9.32 6.73 -18.50
N HIS A 3 8.66 6.32 -17.40
CA HIS A 3 7.82 7.23 -16.63
C HIS A 3 8.64 7.83 -15.49
N ILE A 4 9.13 9.05 -15.70
CA ILE A 4 9.91 9.83 -14.72
C ILE A 4 8.90 10.49 -13.78
N TRP A 5 8.93 10.14 -12.49
CA TRP A 5 8.17 10.85 -11.46
C TRP A 5 8.89 12.14 -11.07
N LEU A 6 8.19 13.28 -11.14
CA LEU A 6 8.71 14.54 -10.64
C LEU A 6 8.57 14.55 -9.11
N ILE A 7 9.64 14.81 -8.36
CA ILE A 7 9.61 14.89 -6.89
C ILE A 7 10.04 16.30 -6.47
N GLU A 8 9.22 16.96 -5.66
CA GLU A 8 9.48 18.29 -5.09
C GLU A 8 9.83 18.19 -3.59
N LYS A 9 10.79 19.00 -3.12
CA LYS A 9 11.19 19.07 -1.72
C LYS A 9 10.51 20.26 -1.03
N VAL A 10 9.79 19.99 0.06
CA VAL A 10 9.18 21.00 0.94
C VAL A 10 9.72 20.84 2.35
N ALA A 11 10.45 21.85 2.84
CA ALA A 11 11.22 21.80 4.07
C ALA A 11 12.17 20.58 4.08
N ASP A 12 12.05 19.66 5.03
CA ASP A 12 12.89 18.45 5.13
C ASP A 12 12.26 17.20 4.48
N SER A 13 11.17 17.35 3.73
CA SER A 13 10.45 16.21 3.15
C SER A 13 10.26 16.34 1.63
N TYR A 14 10.25 15.19 0.95
CA TYR A 14 10.08 15.08 -0.51
C TYR A 14 8.67 14.57 -0.85
N ARG A 15 8.02 15.12 -1.89
CA ARG A 15 6.70 14.69 -2.38
C ARG A 15 6.68 14.56 -3.91
N VAL A 16 5.96 13.57 -4.42
CA VAL A 16 5.88 13.25 -5.86
C VAL A 16 4.74 14.08 -6.52
N VAL A 17 5.08 14.84 -7.56
CA VAL A 17 4.22 15.74 -8.35
C VAL A 17 4.02 15.14 -9.76
N GLY A 18 3.16 14.12 -9.85
CA GLY A 18 2.49 13.72 -11.10
C GLY A 18 3.22 12.74 -12.04
N ALA A 19 2.47 11.71 -12.44
CA ALA A 19 2.62 10.93 -13.67
C ALA A 19 1.26 10.29 -14.02
N ARG A 20 0.80 10.49 -15.27
CA ARG A 20 -0.58 10.36 -15.79
C ARG A 20 -0.77 9.11 -16.68
N ASP A 21 -1.82 8.35 -16.39
CA ASP A 21 -2.73 7.40 -17.12
C ASP A 21 -2.23 6.43 -18.22
N ASP A 22 -2.55 5.12 -18.14
CA ASP A 22 -3.69 4.46 -18.85
C ASP A 22 -3.72 2.89 -18.83
N SER A 23 -4.96 2.33 -18.78
CA SER A 23 -5.47 1.01 -19.30
C SER A 23 -5.30 -0.29 -18.45
N SER A 24 -6.25 -1.24 -18.27
CA SER A 24 -7.74 -1.38 -18.25
C SER A 24 -8.13 -2.86 -17.91
N GLU A 25 -9.26 -3.06 -17.20
CA GLU A 25 -10.23 -4.21 -17.14
C GLU A 25 -9.96 -5.60 -16.47
N ASP A 26 -10.64 -5.80 -15.33
CA ASP A 26 -11.61 -6.84 -14.83
C ASP A 26 -11.53 -8.36 -15.12
N GLU A 27 -11.89 -9.19 -14.11
CA GLU A 27 -12.91 -10.28 -14.14
C GLU A 27 -12.87 -11.26 -12.92
N GLU A 28 -14.02 -11.32 -12.24
CA GLU A 28 -14.75 -12.44 -11.58
C GLU A 28 -14.21 -13.43 -10.50
N ALA A 29 -15.04 -13.52 -9.43
CA ALA A 29 -15.71 -14.71 -8.86
C ALA A 29 -15.28 -15.29 -7.48
N GLU A 30 -16.34 -15.62 -6.75
CA GLU A 30 -16.56 -15.98 -5.34
C GLU A 30 -16.04 -17.38 -4.90
N ASP A 31 -15.91 -17.59 -3.57
CA ASP A 31 -16.59 -18.67 -2.79
C ASP A 31 -15.78 -19.29 -1.62
N VAL A 32 -16.50 -19.30 -0.49
CA VAL A 32 -16.46 -19.99 0.83
C VAL A 32 -15.42 -21.07 1.15
N GLY A 33 -14.95 -21.07 2.41
CA GLY A 33 -14.73 -22.34 3.14
C GLY A 33 -13.68 -22.37 4.26
N ASP A 34 -14.13 -22.13 5.50
CA ASP A 34 -13.77 -22.77 6.79
C ASP A 34 -12.40 -23.47 6.98
N ALA A 35 -11.66 -23.08 8.05
CA ALA A 35 -11.08 -24.02 9.03
C ALA A 35 -10.27 -23.32 10.16
N ASN A 36 -10.84 -23.33 11.37
CA ASN A 36 -10.19 -23.70 12.65
C ASN A 36 -8.88 -22.97 13.08
N MET A 37 -9.02 -21.88 13.85
CA MET A 37 -7.91 -21.27 14.61
C MET A 37 -7.76 -21.94 16.00
N GLN A 38 -6.78 -22.82 16.16
CA GLN A 38 -6.39 -23.34 17.47
C GLN A 38 -5.29 -22.46 18.07
N GLU A 39 -5.69 -21.53 18.94
CA GLU A 39 -4.82 -20.66 19.73
C GLU A 39 -4.12 -21.48 20.82
N GLY A 40 -2.85 -21.84 20.57
CA GLY A 40 -1.97 -22.47 21.55
C GLY A 40 -1.20 -21.44 22.37
N ASN A 41 -1.49 -21.39 23.67
CA ASN A 41 -0.84 -20.53 24.67
C ASN A 41 0.68 -20.82 24.82
N PRO A 42 1.60 -19.83 24.72
CA PRO A 42 3.01 -20.07 24.95
C PRO A 42 3.33 -20.20 26.45
N THR A 43 3.95 -21.32 26.82
CA THR A 43 4.40 -21.62 28.19
C THR A 43 5.49 -20.63 28.65
N PRO A 44 5.43 -20.06 29.87
CA PRO A 44 6.46 -19.14 30.36
C PRO A 44 7.79 -19.85 30.66
N PHE A 45 8.89 -19.25 30.20
CA PHE A 45 10.26 -19.69 30.43
C PHE A 45 10.62 -19.75 31.92
N VAL A 46 11.23 -20.86 32.35
CA VAL A 46 11.89 -21.01 33.66
C VAL A 46 13.39 -21.23 33.41
N PRO A 47 14.31 -20.38 33.91
CA PRO A 47 15.74 -20.62 33.74
C PRO A 47 16.25 -21.45 34.93
N SER A 48 16.67 -22.69 34.69
CA SER A 48 17.38 -23.49 35.69
C SER A 48 18.84 -23.61 35.27
N SER A 49 19.72 -22.89 35.97
CA SER A 49 21.17 -23.06 35.91
C SER A 49 21.55 -24.41 36.51
N GLY A 50 22.07 -25.31 35.69
CA GLY A 50 22.51 -26.64 36.13
C GLY A 50 23.82 -27.07 35.44
N ALA A 51 24.88 -27.13 36.24
CA ALA A 51 26.05 -27.99 36.19
C ALA A 51 26.49 -28.57 34.82
N GLY A 52 27.69 -28.15 34.39
CA GLY A 52 28.34 -28.67 33.19
C GLY A 52 28.79 -30.12 33.27
N THR A 53 28.50 -30.87 32.21
CA THR A 53 29.34 -31.96 31.70
C THR A 53 29.78 -31.56 30.29
N PHE A 54 31.05 -31.17 30.15
CA PHE A 54 31.69 -31.04 28.84
C PHE A 54 31.81 -32.44 28.26
N GLY A 55 30.97 -32.79 27.28
CA GLY A 55 30.88 -34.19 26.83
C GLY A 55 30.09 -34.44 25.55
N ALA A 56 30.10 -33.51 24.60
CA ALA A 56 29.96 -33.78 23.17
C ALA A 56 30.16 -32.42 22.48
N GLY A 57 31.24 -32.28 21.69
CA GLY A 57 31.36 -31.13 20.80
C GLY A 57 30.14 -31.04 19.88
N PRO A 58 29.85 -29.89 19.25
CA PRO A 58 28.90 -29.88 18.16
C PRO A 58 29.39 -30.94 17.18
N SER A 59 28.63 -32.03 17.02
CA SER A 59 28.83 -32.90 15.88
C SER A 59 28.73 -31.95 14.70
N PHE A 60 29.82 -31.77 13.97
CA PHE A 60 29.78 -31.05 12.70
C PHE A 60 28.81 -31.85 11.84
N GLN A 61 27.55 -31.43 11.91
CA GLN A 61 26.49 -31.81 11.00
C GLN A 61 27.06 -31.44 9.65
N GLY A 62 27.34 -32.48 8.86
CA GLY A 62 28.25 -32.42 7.72
C GLY A 62 28.05 -31.12 6.96
N THR A 63 29.16 -30.44 6.67
CA THR A 63 29.15 -29.37 5.69
C THR A 63 28.40 -29.92 4.49
N SER A 64 27.17 -29.45 4.26
CA SER A 64 26.42 -29.86 3.09
C SER A 64 27.29 -29.45 1.92
N ASN A 65 27.88 -30.43 1.24
CA ASN A 65 28.69 -30.20 0.05
C ASN A 65 27.72 -29.86 -1.09
N MET A 66 27.03 -28.73 -0.95
CA MET A 66 26.24 -28.15 -2.02
C MET A 66 27.22 -27.79 -3.13
N SER A 67 26.89 -28.22 -4.33
CA SER A 67 27.63 -27.77 -5.50
C SER A 67 27.41 -26.28 -5.70
N ASN A 68 28.34 -25.62 -6.40
CA ASN A 68 28.16 -24.20 -6.75
C ASN A 68 26.86 -23.94 -7.52
N ASP A 69 26.44 -24.90 -8.36
CA ASP A 69 25.20 -24.80 -9.14
C ASP A 69 23.96 -24.86 -8.24
N GLU A 70 24.01 -25.66 -7.16
CA GLU A 70 22.93 -25.77 -6.18
C GLU A 70 22.80 -24.50 -5.35
N VAL A 71 23.92 -23.91 -4.93
CA VAL A 71 23.95 -22.61 -4.26
C VAL A 71 23.39 -21.51 -5.17
N LEU A 72 23.78 -21.50 -6.45
CA LEU A 72 23.28 -20.54 -7.42
C LEU A 72 21.76 -20.71 -7.64
N ALA A 73 21.28 -21.95 -7.80
CA ALA A 73 19.86 -22.24 -7.95
C ALA A 73 19.04 -21.79 -6.74
N GLN A 74 19.57 -21.98 -5.52
CA GLN A 74 18.95 -21.49 -4.30
C GLN A 74 18.87 -19.96 -4.25
N ILE A 75 19.93 -19.26 -4.64
CA ILE A 75 19.94 -17.79 -4.73
C ILE A 75 18.92 -17.30 -5.77
N MET A 76 18.88 -17.92 -6.95
CA MET A 76 17.91 -17.57 -7.99
C MET A 76 16.47 -17.80 -7.53
N SER A 77 16.22 -18.91 -6.83
CA SER A 77 14.91 -19.19 -6.24
C SER A 77 14.51 -18.14 -5.20
N GLN A 78 15.43 -17.72 -4.33
CA GLN A 78 15.16 -16.64 -3.38
C GLN A 78 14.86 -15.32 -4.06
N LEU A 79 15.64 -14.94 -5.08
CA LEU A 79 15.39 -13.74 -5.86
C LEU A 79 14.02 -13.76 -6.54
N ALA A 80 13.60 -14.90 -7.11
CA ALA A 80 12.28 -15.04 -7.71
C ALA A 80 11.13 -14.89 -6.69
N MET A 81 11.31 -15.41 -5.47
CA MET A 81 10.35 -15.21 -4.38
C MET A 81 10.28 -13.75 -3.93
N PHE A 82 11.43 -13.07 -3.85
CA PHE A 82 11.46 -11.63 -3.54
C PHE A 82 10.80 -10.80 -4.65
N ASP A 83 11.08 -11.09 -5.91
CA ASP A 83 10.47 -10.42 -7.07
C ASP A 83 8.95 -10.53 -7.05
N THR A 84 8.43 -11.75 -6.87
CA THR A 84 6.99 -11.99 -6.76
C THR A 84 6.36 -11.19 -5.61
N ARG A 85 7.03 -11.15 -4.45
CA ARG A 85 6.55 -10.39 -3.29
C ARG A 85 6.61 -8.88 -3.53
N LEU A 86 7.65 -8.39 -4.20
CA LEU A 86 7.80 -6.97 -4.53
C LEU A 86 6.73 -6.52 -5.53
N ASN A 87 6.48 -7.31 -6.57
CA ASN A 87 5.41 -7.04 -7.54
C ASN A 87 4.02 -7.01 -6.85
N GLY A 88 3.77 -7.95 -5.92
CA GLY A 88 2.55 -7.93 -5.12
C GLY A 88 2.41 -6.67 -4.27
N MET A 89 3.50 -6.27 -3.59
CA MET A 89 3.52 -5.02 -2.81
C MET A 89 3.32 -3.78 -3.69
N GLU A 90 3.94 -3.73 -4.87
CA GLU A 90 3.80 -2.64 -5.82
C GLU A 90 2.35 -2.47 -6.28
N SER A 91 1.68 -3.57 -6.64
CA SER A 91 0.26 -3.55 -7.00
C SER A 91 -0.63 -3.04 -5.87
N MET A 92 -0.41 -3.51 -4.63
CA MET A 92 -1.17 -3.03 -3.47
C MET A 92 -0.96 -1.53 -3.19
N ILE A 93 0.25 -1.01 -3.48
CA ILE A 93 0.55 0.42 -3.34
C ILE A 93 -0.14 1.21 -4.46
N ALA A 94 -0.08 0.74 -5.70
CA ALA A 94 -0.72 1.36 -6.85
C ALA A 94 -2.24 1.46 -6.66
N ASP A 95 -2.90 0.37 -6.24
CA ASP A 95 -4.33 0.32 -5.93
C ASP A 95 -4.73 1.38 -4.88
N ARG A 96 -3.95 1.47 -3.78
CA ARG A 96 -4.19 2.47 -2.73
C ARG A 96 -4.07 3.91 -3.24
N PHE A 97 -3.08 4.19 -4.08
CA PHE A 97 -2.93 5.52 -4.67
C PHE A 97 -4.08 5.86 -5.62
N GLN A 98 -4.52 4.90 -6.43
CA GLN A 98 -5.67 5.07 -7.32
C GLN A 98 -6.95 5.35 -6.52
N SER A 99 -7.18 4.59 -5.44
CA SER A 99 -8.32 4.82 -4.54
C SER A 99 -8.30 6.23 -3.94
N ILE A 100 -7.14 6.70 -3.50
CA ILE A 100 -6.96 8.07 -2.97
C ILE A 100 -7.25 9.12 -4.04
N GLU A 101 -6.79 8.92 -5.27
CA GLU A 101 -7.05 9.84 -6.39
C GLU A 101 -8.56 9.95 -6.68
N ILE A 102 -9.27 8.82 -6.72
CA ILE A 102 -10.72 8.79 -6.93
C ILE A 102 -11.45 9.52 -5.81
N MET A 103 -11.07 9.27 -4.55
CA MET A 103 -11.65 9.99 -3.41
C MET A 103 -11.39 11.49 -3.49
N HIS A 104 -10.19 11.91 -3.86
CA HIS A 104 -9.85 13.32 -4.01
C HIS A 104 -10.68 14.00 -5.10
N ARG A 105 -10.78 13.37 -6.27
CA ARG A 105 -11.61 13.86 -7.39
C ARG A 105 -13.09 13.96 -7.01
N SER A 106 -13.59 12.98 -6.24
CA SER A 106 -14.97 13.00 -5.72
C SER A 106 -15.20 14.15 -4.74
N LEU A 107 -14.25 14.40 -3.82
CA LEU A 107 -14.34 15.53 -2.88
C LEU A 107 -14.34 16.87 -3.61
N ASP A 108 -13.48 17.04 -4.62
CA ASP A 108 -13.40 18.24 -5.43
C ASP A 108 -14.75 18.55 -6.12
N SER A 109 -15.31 17.55 -6.81
CA SER A 109 -16.63 17.67 -7.45
C SER A 109 -17.75 18.02 -6.46
N ARG A 110 -17.71 17.46 -5.25
CA ARG A 110 -18.67 17.80 -4.19
C ARG A 110 -18.51 19.22 -3.69
N MET A 111 -17.28 19.72 -3.56
CA MET A 111 -17.02 21.11 -3.18
C MET A 111 -17.50 22.09 -4.25
N ASP A 112 -17.24 21.82 -5.52
CA ASP A 112 -17.75 22.63 -6.63
C ASP A 112 -19.28 22.72 -6.63
N THR A 113 -19.94 21.58 -6.40
CA THR A 113 -21.40 21.52 -6.30
C THR A 113 -21.92 22.35 -5.13
N LEU A 114 -21.34 22.18 -3.95
CA LEU A 114 -21.71 22.95 -2.75
C LEU A 114 -21.48 24.45 -2.94
N GLN A 115 -20.37 24.82 -3.57
CA GLN A 115 -20.06 26.21 -3.88
C GLN A 115 -21.09 26.82 -4.85
N GLY A 116 -21.45 26.11 -5.91
CA GLY A 116 -22.48 26.54 -6.86
C GLY A 116 -23.86 26.69 -6.20
N GLN A 117 -24.23 25.75 -5.33
CA GLN A 117 -25.46 25.82 -4.53
C GLN A 117 -25.45 27.03 -3.59
N LEU A 118 -24.37 27.24 -2.85
CA LEU A 118 -24.24 28.37 -1.93
C LEU A 118 -24.32 29.71 -2.69
N HIS A 119 -23.65 29.83 -3.83
CA HIS A 119 -23.73 31.02 -4.68
C HIS A 119 -25.17 31.29 -5.13
N THR A 120 -25.90 30.24 -5.54
CA THR A 120 -27.30 30.36 -5.93
C THR A 120 -28.18 30.86 -4.77
N VAL A 121 -28.00 30.31 -3.57
CA VAL A 121 -28.73 30.76 -2.38
C VAL A 121 -28.43 32.22 -2.05
N ILE A 122 -27.16 32.63 -2.12
CA ILE A 122 -26.76 34.03 -1.88
C ILE A 122 -27.44 34.96 -2.90
N GLN A 123 -27.48 34.60 -4.18
CA GLN A 123 -28.16 35.40 -5.21
C GLN A 123 -29.67 35.55 -4.95
N LEU A 124 -30.33 34.49 -4.47
CA LEU A 124 -31.75 34.56 -4.11
C LEU A 124 -32.01 35.46 -2.88
N LEU A 125 -31.05 35.55 -1.97
CA LEU A 125 -31.12 36.42 -0.80
C LEU A 125 -30.76 37.87 -1.11
N GLN A 126 -30.16 38.17 -2.27
CA GLN A 126 -29.86 39.56 -2.64
C GLN A 126 -31.17 40.32 -2.94
N PRO A 127 -31.34 41.53 -2.38
CA PRO A 127 -32.47 42.39 -2.72
C PRO A 127 -32.48 42.68 -4.22
N HIS A 128 -33.65 42.53 -4.86
CA HIS A 128 -33.79 42.88 -6.27
C HIS A 128 -33.43 44.36 -6.48
N PRO A 129 -32.68 44.71 -7.54
CA PRO A 129 -32.38 46.10 -7.85
C PRO A 129 -33.69 46.90 -7.96
N LEU A 130 -33.77 48.02 -7.25
CA LEU A 130 -34.93 48.92 -7.35
C LEU A 130 -35.05 49.44 -8.79
N PRO A 131 -36.24 49.42 -9.40
CA PRO A 131 -36.42 49.98 -10.72
C PRO A 131 -36.04 51.47 -10.72
N PRO A 132 -35.46 51.99 -11.83
CA PRO A 132 -35.07 53.38 -11.93
C PRO A 132 -36.29 54.30 -11.78
N PRO A 133 -36.12 55.50 -11.17
CA PRO A 133 -37.22 56.45 -11.00
C PRO A 133 -37.76 56.89 -12.36
N GLU A 134 -39.07 56.74 -12.55
CA GLU A 134 -39.76 57.25 -13.73
C GLU A 134 -39.69 58.80 -13.72
N SER A 135 -39.16 59.39 -14.79
CA SER A 135 -39.05 60.84 -15.00
C SER A 135 -40.30 61.44 -15.63
#